data_AF-A0A944KVM3-F1
#
_entry.id   AF-A0A944KVM3-F1
#
_cell.length_a   1.000
_cell.length_b   1.000
_cell.length_c   1.000
_cell.angle_alpha   90.00
_cell.angle_beta   90.00
_cell.angle_gamma   90.00
#
_symmetry.space_group_name_H-M   'P 1'
#
loop_
_entity.id
_entity.type
_entity.pdbx_description
1 polymer ?
#
loop_
_entity_poly.entity_id
_entity_poly.type
_entity_poly.pdbx_seq_one_letter_code
_entity_poly.pdbx_strand_id
1 'polypeptide(L)'
;MSTVAGGGQSDQDGVPATQARLPDLADIAYDRASHTLFIAVAGEGRVRKVTPDGIIHTIADARQRVITLDSMPRPVAVTVDGQGTVHVFARLRLGDYEQFEFWRIEPNGHVTVRQQDALPSDQLPWISAMAAYNADYTVISYSDRGVVCRLPAESSTGSTPVAGGGTQEADGVPATCALLCYPTGLDFDDAGNLYIADGLMETSPEKQRIRRVAPDGTISTVHLGEGLADLAVNGTGTTVYALAPANEAPEGEPVPWRLRGYLFSTDG
;
A
#
# COMPACT_ATOMS: atom_id res chain seq x y z
N MET A 1 -16.52 -18.05 4.59
CA MET A 1 -15.37 -17.19 4.92
C MET A 1 -14.49 -17.96 5.89
N SER A 2 -13.19 -18.08 5.63
CA SER A 2 -12.24 -18.78 6.50
C SER A 2 -11.12 -17.81 6.90
N THR A 3 -10.72 -17.82 8.17
CA THR A 3 -9.63 -16.99 8.68
C THR A 3 -8.28 -17.58 8.30
N VAL A 4 -7.41 -16.76 7.70
CA VAL A 4 -6.05 -17.17 7.29
C VAL A 4 -4.96 -16.70 8.26
N ALA A 5 -5.22 -15.64 9.03
CA ALA A 5 -4.33 -15.12 10.05
C ALA A 5 -5.11 -14.31 11.10
N GLY A 6 -4.63 -14.29 12.33
CA GLY A 6 -5.28 -13.57 13.44
C GLY A 6 -6.44 -14.33 14.09
N GLY A 7 -7.03 -13.73 15.12
CA GLY A 7 -8.09 -14.32 15.95
C GLY A 7 -7.58 -15.05 17.20
N GLY A 8 -6.27 -15.22 17.34
CA GLY A 8 -5.64 -15.78 18.53
C GLY A 8 -5.00 -14.73 19.44
N GLN A 9 -4.25 -15.20 20.44
CA GLN A 9 -3.61 -14.36 21.48
C GLN A 9 -2.08 -14.59 21.56
N SER A 10 -1.51 -15.42 20.68
CA SER A 10 -0.08 -15.74 20.73
C SER A 10 0.75 -14.65 20.08
N ASP A 11 1.69 -14.08 20.84
CA ASP A 11 2.74 -13.21 20.31
C ASP A 11 3.99 -14.00 19.84
N GLN A 12 3.93 -15.34 19.90
CA GLN A 12 5.05 -16.21 19.52
C GLN A 12 5.25 -16.27 18.00
N ASP A 13 6.48 -16.56 17.61
CA ASP A 13 6.86 -16.81 16.22
C ASP A 13 6.82 -18.30 15.88
N GLY A 14 6.58 -18.64 14.61
CA GLY A 14 6.54 -20.03 14.16
C GLY A 14 5.29 -20.81 14.59
N VAL A 15 4.24 -20.12 15.02
CA VAL A 15 2.94 -20.73 15.38
C VAL A 15 1.97 -20.69 14.20
N PRO A 16 0.88 -21.49 14.21
CA PRO A 16 -0.20 -21.32 13.23
C PRO A 16 -0.71 -19.88 13.21
N ALA A 17 -0.86 -19.30 12.02
CA ALA A 17 -1.21 -17.90 11.84
C ALA A 17 -2.56 -17.52 12.47
N THR A 18 -3.49 -18.47 12.57
CA THR A 18 -4.79 -18.31 13.24
C THR A 18 -4.70 -18.24 14.77
N GLN A 19 -3.56 -18.64 15.36
CA GLN A 19 -3.28 -18.49 16.79
C GLN A 19 -2.57 -17.18 17.12
N ALA A 20 -2.08 -16.48 16.09
CA ALA A 20 -1.33 -15.24 16.25
C ALA A 20 -2.22 -14.11 16.74
N ARG A 21 -1.66 -13.29 17.64
CA ARG A 21 -2.19 -11.96 17.96
C ARG A 21 -1.70 -10.98 16.88
N LEU A 22 -2.64 -10.22 16.32
CA LEU A 22 -2.40 -9.24 15.25
C LEU A 22 -3.18 -7.95 15.54
N PRO A 23 -2.69 -7.11 16.47
CA PRO A 23 -3.38 -5.88 16.83
C PRO A 23 -3.07 -4.79 15.81
N ASP A 24 -4.07 -3.96 15.48
CA ASP A 24 -3.86 -2.74 14.68
C ASP A 24 -3.12 -3.04 13.36
N LEU A 25 -3.74 -3.91 12.55
CA LEU A 25 -3.28 -4.23 11.21
C LEU A 25 -3.42 -2.98 10.32
N ALA A 26 -2.33 -2.56 9.70
CA ALA A 26 -2.33 -1.41 8.81
C ALA A 26 -2.50 -1.81 7.34
N ASP A 27 -1.80 -2.86 6.93
CA ASP A 27 -1.74 -3.24 5.51
C ASP A 27 -1.27 -4.71 5.34
N ILE A 28 -1.54 -5.27 4.17
CA ILE A 28 -1.11 -6.61 3.77
C ILE A 28 -0.58 -6.62 2.33
N ALA A 29 0.36 -7.52 2.04
CA ALA A 29 0.83 -7.76 0.67
C ALA A 29 0.93 -9.25 0.38
N TYR A 30 0.64 -9.68 -0.84
CA TYR A 30 0.70 -11.08 -1.22
C TYR A 30 1.76 -11.32 -2.29
N ASP A 31 2.75 -12.14 -1.98
CA ASP A 31 3.70 -12.61 -2.98
C ASP A 31 3.13 -13.81 -3.72
N ARG A 32 2.81 -13.58 -5.00
CA ARG A 32 2.24 -14.59 -5.90
C ARG A 32 3.22 -15.72 -6.21
N ALA A 33 4.53 -15.46 -6.18
CA ALA A 33 5.55 -16.45 -6.52
C ALA A 33 5.77 -17.44 -5.38
N SER A 34 5.83 -16.96 -4.13
CA SER A 34 6.02 -17.81 -2.95
C SER A 34 4.72 -18.21 -2.24
N HIS A 35 3.57 -17.66 -2.67
CA HIS A 35 2.28 -17.78 -1.99
C HIS A 35 2.30 -17.31 -0.52
N THR A 36 3.12 -16.31 -0.22
CA THR A 36 3.31 -15.78 1.14
C THR A 36 2.52 -14.48 1.34
N LEU A 37 1.80 -14.39 2.46
CA LEU A 37 1.11 -13.16 2.88
C LEU A 37 2.00 -12.37 3.84
N PHE A 38 2.33 -11.14 3.52
CA PHE A 38 3.00 -10.18 4.40
C PHE A 38 1.97 -9.28 5.08
N ILE A 39 2.25 -8.90 6.32
CA ILE A 39 1.32 -8.19 7.20
C ILE A 39 2.08 -7.09 7.94
N ALA A 40 1.66 -5.85 7.75
CA ALA A 40 2.10 -4.70 8.54
C ALA A 40 1.27 -4.61 9.83
N VAL A 41 1.93 -4.74 10.98
CA VAL A 41 1.31 -4.73 12.30
C VAL A 41 1.72 -3.45 13.02
N ALA A 42 0.93 -2.37 12.84
CA ALA A 42 1.28 -1.03 13.28
C ALA A 42 1.34 -0.88 14.79
N GLY A 43 0.41 -1.52 15.51
CA GLY A 43 0.36 -1.50 16.98
C GLY A 43 1.58 -2.16 17.62
N GLU A 44 2.37 -2.89 16.84
CA GLU A 44 3.55 -3.61 17.32
C GLU A 44 4.87 -3.19 16.70
N GLY A 45 4.85 -2.30 15.71
CA GLY A 45 6.06 -1.96 14.97
C GLY A 45 6.64 -3.17 14.23
N ARG A 46 5.81 -4.14 13.83
CA ARG A 46 6.25 -5.42 13.24
C ARG A 46 5.80 -5.58 11.81
N VAL A 47 6.60 -6.30 11.05
CA VAL A 47 6.21 -6.88 9.76
C VAL A 47 6.28 -8.38 9.90
N ARG A 48 5.18 -9.04 9.60
CA ARG A 48 5.05 -10.50 9.70
C ARG A 48 4.77 -11.10 8.34
N LYS A 49 5.08 -12.38 8.19
CA LYS A 49 4.72 -13.18 7.01
C LYS A 49 3.97 -14.44 7.43
N VAL A 50 3.01 -14.87 6.62
CA VAL A 50 2.33 -16.15 6.74
C VAL A 50 2.70 -16.98 5.51
N THR A 51 3.40 -18.08 5.75
CA THR A 51 3.85 -19.01 4.72
C THR A 51 2.72 -19.95 4.27
N PRO A 52 2.85 -20.63 3.12
CA PRO A 52 1.78 -21.48 2.57
C PRO A 52 1.33 -22.64 3.47
N ASP A 53 2.20 -23.07 4.39
CA ASP A 53 1.90 -24.06 5.44
C ASP A 53 1.09 -23.47 6.62
N GLY A 54 0.72 -22.19 6.55
CA GLY A 54 -0.13 -21.50 7.52
C GLY A 54 0.61 -21.07 8.78
N ILE A 55 1.95 -20.99 8.75
CA ILE A 55 2.78 -20.58 9.87
C ILE A 55 3.12 -19.10 9.78
N ILE A 56 3.05 -18.39 10.91
CA ILE A 56 3.40 -16.97 10.98
C ILE A 56 4.84 -16.75 11.48
N HIS A 57 5.55 -15.86 10.81
CA HIS A 57 6.92 -15.46 11.11
C HIS A 57 7.05 -13.94 11.21
N THR A 58 7.99 -13.47 12.02
CA THR A 58 8.32 -12.04 12.17
C THR A 58 9.58 -11.79 11.35
N ILE A 59 9.48 -10.89 10.38
CA ILE A 59 10.58 -10.58 9.46
C ILE A 59 11.20 -9.21 9.73
N ALA A 60 10.51 -8.34 10.48
CA ALA A 60 11.07 -7.13 11.05
C ALA A 60 10.34 -6.78 12.35
N ASP A 61 11.10 -6.32 13.36
CA ASP A 61 10.57 -5.83 14.63
C ASP A 61 11.28 -4.52 15.02
N ALA A 62 10.57 -3.40 14.89
CA ALA A 62 11.11 -2.08 15.20
C ALA A 62 11.49 -1.92 16.67
N ARG A 63 10.91 -2.71 17.59
CA ARG A 63 11.22 -2.66 19.02
C ARG A 63 12.68 -3.00 19.31
N GLN A 64 13.30 -3.79 18.45
CA GLN A 64 14.71 -4.15 18.57
C GLN A 64 15.66 -2.99 18.24
N ARG A 65 15.14 -1.93 17.61
CA ARG A 65 15.91 -0.77 17.13
C ARG A 65 15.70 0.48 17.97
N VAL A 66 14.83 0.45 18.97
CA VAL A 66 14.45 1.64 19.76
C VAL A 66 14.65 1.42 21.25
N ILE A 67 14.96 2.51 21.96
CA ILE A 67 15.20 2.49 23.42
C ILE A 67 13.87 2.67 24.18
N THR A 68 12.90 3.41 23.61
CA THR A 68 11.58 3.68 24.19
C THR A 68 10.48 3.34 23.19
N LEU A 69 9.35 2.80 23.69
CA LEU A 69 8.21 2.43 22.84
C LEU A 69 7.51 3.66 22.22
N ASP A 70 7.59 4.82 22.87
CA ASP A 70 7.03 6.09 22.35
C ASP A 70 7.73 6.56 21.07
N SER A 71 8.91 6.01 20.77
CA SER A 71 9.68 6.31 19.56
C SER A 71 9.76 5.10 18.63
N MET A 72 8.79 4.19 18.68
CA MET A 72 8.71 3.02 17.80
C MET A 72 8.07 3.40 16.45
N PRO A 73 8.79 3.24 15.32
CA PRO A 73 8.17 3.39 14.01
C PRO A 73 7.08 2.34 13.78
N ARG A 74 5.95 2.78 13.23
CA ARG A 74 4.75 1.99 12.96
C ARG A 74 4.64 1.72 11.46
N PRO A 75 4.75 0.47 10.99
CA PRO A 75 4.45 0.10 9.61
C PRO A 75 3.05 0.56 9.23
N VAL A 76 2.95 1.27 8.11
CA VAL A 76 1.68 1.81 7.57
C VAL A 76 1.34 1.16 6.24
N ALA A 77 2.33 0.92 5.38
CA ALA A 77 2.13 0.22 4.11
C ALA A 77 3.21 -0.84 3.91
N VAL A 78 2.86 -1.96 3.30
CA VAL A 78 3.77 -3.06 2.96
C VAL A 78 3.51 -3.52 1.53
N THR A 79 4.57 -3.80 0.79
CA THR A 79 4.50 -4.40 -0.55
C THR A 79 5.66 -5.38 -0.73
N VAL A 80 5.54 -6.28 -1.70
CA VAL A 80 6.56 -7.27 -2.03
C VAL A 80 6.77 -7.29 -3.54
N ASP A 81 8.03 -7.23 -3.96
CA ASP A 81 8.37 -7.26 -5.39
C ASP A 81 8.54 -8.68 -5.94
N GLY A 82 8.71 -8.80 -7.26
CA GLY A 82 8.89 -10.09 -7.93
C GLY A 82 10.17 -10.85 -7.56
N GLN A 83 11.06 -10.29 -6.74
CA GLN A 83 12.24 -10.96 -6.18
C GLN A 83 12.02 -11.40 -4.71
N GLY A 84 10.84 -11.13 -4.15
CA GLY A 84 10.51 -11.43 -2.75
C GLY A 84 11.08 -10.41 -1.76
N THR A 85 11.58 -9.26 -2.22
CA THR A 85 11.99 -8.18 -1.32
C THR A 85 10.77 -7.44 -0.83
N VAL A 86 10.64 -7.31 0.49
CA VAL A 86 9.51 -6.63 1.13
C VAL A 86 9.89 -5.17 1.40
N HIS A 87 9.07 -4.26 0.91
CA HIS A 87 9.22 -2.82 1.12
C HIS A 87 8.14 -2.34 2.08
N VAL A 88 8.52 -1.52 3.05
CA VAL A 88 7.63 -1.07 4.12
C VAL A 88 7.78 0.43 4.27
N PHE A 89 6.66 1.14 4.32
CA PHE A 89 6.63 2.53 4.76
C PHE A 89 6.15 2.56 6.20
N ALA A 90 6.91 3.20 7.09
CA ALA A 90 6.60 3.31 8.51
C ALA A 90 6.66 4.77 8.96
N ARG A 91 5.83 5.10 9.95
CA ARG A 91 5.77 6.44 10.56
C ARG A 91 6.25 6.39 11.99
N LEU A 92 7.11 7.33 12.35
CA LEU A 92 7.63 7.52 13.69
C LEU A 92 7.19 8.90 14.20
N ARG A 93 6.39 8.93 15.26
CA ARG A 93 5.98 10.20 15.89
C ARG A 93 7.03 10.68 16.88
N LEU A 94 7.44 11.94 16.74
CA LEU A 94 8.44 12.63 17.56
C LEU A 94 7.83 13.94 18.09
N GLY A 95 6.87 13.82 19.01
CA GLY A 95 6.09 14.96 19.51
C GLY A 95 5.15 15.52 18.43
N ASP A 96 5.39 16.77 18.04
CA ASP A 96 4.66 17.47 16.97
C ASP A 96 5.25 17.21 15.57
N TYR A 97 6.29 16.38 15.48
CA TYR A 97 6.90 15.98 14.21
C TYR A 97 6.60 14.51 13.91
N GLU A 98 6.58 14.15 12.63
CA GLU A 98 6.70 12.76 12.22
C GLU A 98 7.90 12.56 11.31
N GLN A 99 8.64 11.49 11.58
CA GLN A 99 9.70 10.98 10.73
C GLN A 99 9.19 9.79 9.94
N PHE A 100 9.54 9.73 8.66
CA PHE A 100 9.18 8.61 7.80
C PHE A 100 10.37 7.66 7.62
N GLU A 101 10.08 6.37 7.70
CA GLU A 101 11.02 5.32 7.43
C GLU A 101 10.57 4.46 6.24
N PHE A 102 11.52 4.09 5.40
CA PHE A 102 11.35 3.13 4.32
C PHE A 102 12.23 1.93 4.62
N TRP A 103 11.61 0.80 4.93
CA TRP A 103 12.32 -0.44 5.21
C TRP A 103 12.36 -1.29 3.96
N ARG A 104 13.51 -1.89 3.71
CA ARG A 104 13.74 -2.91 2.69
C ARG A 104 14.18 -4.17 3.41
N ILE A 105 13.39 -5.23 3.29
CA ILE A 105 13.64 -6.52 3.93
C ILE A 105 13.93 -7.52 2.81
N GLU A 106 15.19 -7.90 2.67
CA GLU A 106 15.61 -8.88 1.67
C GLU A 106 15.13 -10.29 2.03
N PRO A 107 14.98 -11.21 1.04
CA PRO A 107 14.58 -12.59 1.30
C PRO A 107 15.47 -13.34 2.31
N ASN A 108 16.74 -12.93 2.43
CA ASN A 108 17.70 -13.46 3.40
C ASN A 108 17.47 -12.96 4.86
N GLY A 109 16.50 -12.07 5.08
CA GLY A 109 16.17 -11.46 6.37
C GLY A 109 16.95 -10.18 6.69
N HIS A 110 17.83 -9.71 5.81
CA HIS A 110 18.54 -8.46 6.00
C HIS A 110 17.59 -7.27 5.86
N VAL A 111 17.50 -6.44 6.91
CA VAL A 111 16.70 -5.23 6.94
C VAL A 111 17.58 -4.00 6.75
N THR A 112 17.33 -3.21 5.71
CA THR A 112 17.87 -1.86 5.52
C THR A 112 16.78 -0.83 5.77
N VAL A 113 17.08 0.23 6.49
CA VAL A 113 16.12 1.28 6.84
C VAL A 113 16.63 2.63 6.35
N ARG A 114 15.77 3.38 5.67
CA ARG A 114 16.06 4.73 5.21
C ARG A 114 15.11 5.70 5.85
N GLN A 115 15.66 6.80 6.36
CA GLN A 115 14.90 7.83 7.04
C GLN A 115 14.81 9.07 6.16
N GLN A 116 13.60 9.62 6.05
CA GLN A 116 13.42 11.00 5.61
C GLN A 116 13.55 11.94 6.80
N ASP A 117 13.81 13.22 6.54
CA ASP A 117 13.77 14.26 7.57
C ASP A 117 12.39 14.31 8.25
N ALA A 118 12.42 14.61 9.54
CA ALA A 118 11.19 14.79 10.32
C ALA A 118 10.44 16.04 9.83
N LEU A 119 9.16 15.89 9.59
CA LEU A 119 8.26 16.94 9.14
C LEU A 119 7.31 17.34 10.27
N PRO A 120 6.94 18.63 10.39
CA PRO A 120 5.85 19.05 11.28
C PRO A 120 4.54 18.32 10.95
N SER A 121 3.73 18.03 11.98
CA SER A 121 2.48 17.26 11.85
C SER A 121 1.45 17.92 10.91
N ASP A 122 1.47 19.24 10.81
CA ASP A 122 0.61 20.05 9.92
C ASP A 122 1.12 20.13 8.48
N GLN A 123 2.31 19.59 8.20
CA GLN A 123 2.94 19.55 6.88
C GLN A 123 3.06 18.12 6.32
N LEU A 124 2.46 17.14 6.99
CA LEU A 124 2.60 15.74 6.59
C LEU A 124 1.84 15.47 5.28
N PRO A 125 2.52 14.88 4.28
CA PRO A 125 1.83 14.40 3.10
C PRO A 125 0.90 13.23 3.45
N TRP A 126 -0.16 13.08 2.66
CA TRP A 126 -1.07 11.94 2.79
C TRP A 126 -0.57 10.80 1.91
N ILE A 127 0.24 9.92 2.51
CA ILE A 127 0.67 8.68 1.87
C ILE A 127 -0.38 7.61 2.15
N SER A 128 -1.01 7.10 1.09
CA SER A 128 -2.11 6.11 1.18
C SER A 128 -1.71 4.72 0.72
N ALA A 129 -0.89 4.58 -0.32
CA ALA A 129 -0.52 3.29 -0.87
C ALA A 129 0.94 3.23 -1.31
N MET A 130 1.42 1.99 -1.41
CA MET A 130 2.75 1.66 -1.92
C MET A 130 2.67 0.40 -2.78
N ALA A 131 3.39 0.38 -3.90
CA ALA A 131 3.52 -0.80 -4.75
C ALA A 131 4.99 -0.98 -5.18
N ALA A 132 5.47 -2.21 -5.26
CA ALA A 132 6.80 -2.53 -5.74
C ALA A 132 6.73 -3.46 -6.94
N TYR A 133 7.42 -3.08 -8.02
CA TYR A 133 7.60 -3.95 -9.18
C TYR A 133 8.91 -4.75 -9.06
N ASN A 134 9.98 -4.06 -8.67
CA ASN A 134 11.29 -4.64 -8.37
C ASN A 134 11.98 -3.79 -7.29
N ALA A 135 13.14 -4.25 -6.81
CA ALA A 135 13.86 -3.63 -5.71
C ALA A 135 14.21 -2.15 -5.96
N ASP A 136 14.31 -1.73 -7.22
CA ASP A 136 14.67 -0.37 -7.63
C ASP A 136 13.44 0.47 -8.05
N TYR A 137 12.26 -0.15 -8.15
CA TYR A 137 11.05 0.46 -8.67
C TYR A 137 9.86 0.25 -7.73
N THR A 138 9.97 0.90 -6.57
CA THR A 138 8.88 1.06 -5.61
C THR A 138 8.27 2.44 -5.75
N VAL A 139 6.94 2.51 -5.76
CA VAL A 139 6.18 3.76 -5.87
C VAL A 139 5.29 3.96 -4.65
N ILE A 140 5.05 5.22 -4.29
CA ILE A 140 4.12 5.63 -3.24
C ILE A 140 3.16 6.69 -3.77
N SER A 141 1.94 6.70 -3.26
CA SER A 141 0.99 7.78 -3.53
C SER A 141 1.15 8.93 -2.54
N TYR A 142 1.05 10.16 -3.05
CA TYR A 142 0.82 11.39 -2.30
C TYR A 142 -0.59 11.86 -2.64
N SER A 143 -1.58 11.32 -1.92
CA SER A 143 -3.00 11.44 -2.24
C SER A 143 -3.51 12.88 -2.17
N ASP A 144 -3.03 13.65 -1.19
CA ASP A 144 -3.30 15.08 -1.04
C ASP A 144 -2.76 15.93 -2.21
N ARG A 145 -1.82 15.37 -2.98
CA ARG A 145 -1.15 16.07 -4.08
C ARG A 145 -1.55 15.55 -5.45
N GLY A 146 -2.32 14.47 -5.53
CA GLY A 146 -2.67 13.85 -6.81
C GLY A 146 -1.44 13.36 -7.58
N VAL A 147 -0.44 12.81 -6.89
CA VAL A 147 0.81 12.34 -7.50
C VAL A 147 1.17 10.95 -6.99
N VAL A 148 1.68 10.11 -7.88
CA VAL A 148 2.40 8.87 -7.53
C VAL A 148 3.87 9.08 -7.85
N CYS A 149 4.74 8.85 -6.88
CA CYS A 149 6.18 9.03 -7.04
C CYS A 149 6.93 7.71 -6.89
N ARG A 150 7.98 7.55 -7.69
CA ARG A 150 9.01 6.53 -7.46
C ARG A 150 9.88 6.95 -6.27
N LEU A 151 10.10 6.00 -5.36
CA LEU A 151 11.11 6.09 -4.32
C LEU A 151 12.48 5.73 -4.92
N PRO A 152 13.52 6.56 -4.75
CA PRO A 152 14.87 6.18 -5.17
C PRO A 152 15.31 4.89 -4.45
N ALA A 153 16.16 4.06 -5.04
CA ALA A 153 16.71 2.87 -4.39
C ALA A 153 17.68 3.21 -3.22
N GLU A 154 18.34 4.38 -3.28
CA GLU A 154 19.45 4.77 -2.38
C GLU A 154 19.33 6.16 -1.72
N SER A 155 18.31 6.96 -2.05
CA SER A 155 18.15 8.32 -1.50
C SER A 155 16.80 8.52 -0.82
N SER A 156 16.80 9.12 0.37
CA SER A 156 15.60 9.60 1.08
C SER A 156 15.13 10.98 0.61
N THR A 157 15.84 11.59 -0.35
CA THR A 157 15.50 12.84 -1.02
C THR A 157 15.40 12.63 -2.53
N GLY A 158 14.36 13.17 -3.18
CA GLY A 158 14.21 13.11 -4.65
C GLY A 158 13.23 12.06 -5.17
N SER A 159 12.06 11.91 -4.53
CA SER A 159 10.96 11.14 -5.14
C SER A 159 10.58 11.78 -6.48
N THR A 160 10.46 10.96 -7.53
CA THR A 160 10.21 11.44 -8.90
C THR A 160 8.79 11.08 -9.32
N PRO A 161 7.96 12.01 -9.82
CA PRO A 161 6.62 11.69 -10.29
C PRO A 161 6.68 10.65 -11.41
N VAL A 162 5.90 9.58 -11.26
CA VAL A 162 5.65 8.58 -12.30
C VAL A 162 4.25 8.70 -12.88
N ALA A 163 3.33 9.30 -12.13
CA ALA A 163 1.98 9.62 -12.58
C ALA A 163 1.42 10.79 -11.78
N GLY A 164 0.51 11.56 -12.38
CA GLY A 164 -0.12 12.70 -11.71
C GLY A 164 0.76 13.95 -11.67
N GLY A 165 0.25 15.00 -11.02
CA GLY A 165 0.91 16.31 -10.92
C GLY A 165 0.70 17.22 -12.14
N GLY A 166 -0.01 16.74 -13.17
CA GLY A 166 -0.44 17.52 -14.30
C GLY A 166 -1.93 17.90 -14.24
N THR A 167 -2.46 18.38 -15.36
CA THR A 167 -3.85 18.90 -15.46
C THR A 167 -4.68 18.19 -16.52
N GLN A 168 -4.13 17.20 -17.22
CA GLN A 168 -4.82 16.56 -18.35
C GLN A 168 -5.71 15.41 -17.86
N GLU A 169 -7.01 15.46 -18.15
CA GLU A 169 -7.94 14.37 -17.80
C GLU A 169 -7.96 13.23 -18.84
N ALA A 170 -7.34 13.46 -20.01
CA ALA A 170 -7.34 12.55 -21.16
C ALA A 170 -6.46 11.30 -20.99
N ASP A 171 -6.80 10.25 -21.73
CA ASP A 171 -5.99 9.03 -21.86
C ASP A 171 -5.00 9.13 -23.03
N GLY A 172 -3.98 8.27 -23.03
CA GLY A 172 -2.91 8.21 -24.03
C GLY A 172 -1.83 9.30 -23.86
N VAL A 173 -1.96 10.16 -22.85
CA VAL A 173 -0.99 11.21 -22.53
C VAL A 173 0.13 10.65 -21.64
N PRO A 174 1.28 11.33 -21.53
CA PRO A 174 2.28 10.99 -20.52
C PRO A 174 1.66 11.02 -19.12
N ALA A 175 1.91 9.99 -18.31
CA ALA A 175 1.28 9.82 -17.00
C ALA A 175 1.56 10.99 -16.05
N THR A 176 2.71 11.65 -16.16
CA THR A 176 3.07 12.85 -15.37
C THR A 176 2.36 14.13 -15.83
N CYS A 177 1.74 14.12 -17.00
CA CYS A 177 0.87 15.20 -17.46
C CYS A 177 -0.59 15.01 -17.02
N ALA A 178 -0.93 13.81 -16.55
CA ALA A 178 -2.29 13.47 -16.17
C ALA A 178 -2.69 14.17 -14.86
N LEU A 179 -3.98 14.51 -14.77
CA LEU A 179 -4.62 14.84 -13.51
C LEU A 179 -5.00 13.52 -12.82
N LEU A 180 -4.42 13.29 -11.65
CA LEU A 180 -4.93 12.34 -10.66
C LEU A 180 -5.58 13.13 -9.53
N CYS A 181 -6.71 12.67 -9.03
CA CYS A 181 -7.48 13.36 -8.01
C CYS A 181 -7.04 12.93 -6.61
N TYR A 182 -7.10 11.64 -6.31
CA TYR A 182 -6.80 11.10 -4.99
C TYR A 182 -6.32 9.64 -5.12
N PRO A 183 -5.05 9.40 -5.51
CA PRO A 183 -4.52 8.05 -5.72
C PRO A 183 -4.42 7.25 -4.41
N THR A 184 -5.35 6.31 -4.18
CA THR A 184 -5.52 5.63 -2.88
C THR A 184 -4.99 4.21 -2.83
N GLY A 185 -4.94 3.51 -3.96
CA GLY A 185 -4.48 2.13 -4.10
C GLY A 185 -3.54 1.99 -5.29
N LEU A 186 -2.51 1.15 -5.17
CA LEU A 186 -1.47 0.95 -6.17
C LEU A 186 -1.13 -0.55 -6.25
N ASP A 187 -1.00 -1.10 -7.46
CA ASP A 187 -0.43 -2.44 -7.66
C ASP A 187 0.20 -2.55 -9.06
N PHE A 188 1.13 -3.49 -9.22
CA PHE A 188 1.74 -3.82 -10.51
C PHE A 188 1.27 -5.18 -11.03
N ASP A 189 1.12 -5.27 -12.34
CA ASP A 189 1.12 -6.57 -13.01
C ASP A 189 2.56 -7.04 -13.33
N ASP A 190 2.70 -8.28 -13.78
CA ASP A 190 4.00 -8.89 -14.08
C ASP A 190 4.68 -8.27 -15.32
N ALA A 191 3.93 -7.51 -16.12
CA ALA A 191 4.46 -6.77 -17.26
C ALA A 191 4.99 -5.36 -16.88
N GLY A 192 4.81 -4.96 -15.62
CA GLY A 192 5.24 -3.67 -15.10
C GLY A 192 4.27 -2.52 -15.38
N ASN A 193 3.01 -2.82 -15.74
CA ASN A 193 1.97 -1.79 -15.75
C ASN A 193 1.59 -1.46 -14.30
N LEU A 194 1.57 -0.16 -13.98
CA LEU A 194 1.09 0.34 -12.69
C LEU A 194 -0.41 0.61 -12.76
N TYR A 195 -1.17 -0.03 -11.88
CA TYR A 195 -2.59 0.24 -11.69
C TYR A 195 -2.78 1.20 -10.51
N ILE A 196 -3.65 2.20 -10.69
CA ILE A 196 -3.88 3.28 -9.72
C ILE A 196 -5.37 3.41 -9.49
N ALA A 197 -5.80 3.31 -8.23
CA ALA A 197 -7.13 3.74 -7.81
C ALA A 197 -7.13 5.27 -7.73
N ASP A 198 -7.50 5.91 -8.83
CA ASP A 198 -7.62 7.36 -8.94
C ASP A 198 -9.02 7.73 -8.43
N GLY A 199 -9.09 7.82 -7.10
CA GLY A 199 -10.31 8.06 -6.34
C GLY A 199 -10.59 9.54 -6.12
N LEU A 200 -11.70 9.81 -5.44
CA LEU A 200 -12.11 11.17 -5.03
C LEU A 200 -12.46 11.18 -3.55
N MET A 201 -12.24 12.32 -2.90
CA MET A 201 -12.93 12.65 -1.65
C MET A 201 -14.40 12.92 -1.96
N GLU A 202 -15.31 12.04 -1.53
CA GLU A 202 -16.79 12.10 -1.41
C GLU A 202 -17.69 12.96 -2.35
N THR A 203 -17.26 14.12 -2.86
CA THR A 203 -18.08 15.13 -3.54
C THR A 203 -18.17 15.02 -5.06
N SER A 204 -17.56 14.02 -5.70
CA SER A 204 -17.66 13.78 -7.16
C SER A 204 -17.50 12.30 -7.52
N PRO A 205 -18.47 11.43 -7.18
CA PRO A 205 -18.39 10.00 -7.47
C PRO A 205 -18.16 9.67 -8.97
N GLU A 206 -18.57 10.56 -9.87
CA GLU A 206 -18.48 10.38 -11.32
C GLU A 206 -17.07 10.47 -11.92
N LYS A 207 -16.07 10.88 -11.14
CA LYS A 207 -14.67 11.00 -11.63
C LYS A 207 -13.75 9.87 -11.17
N GLN A 208 -14.27 8.89 -10.45
CA GLN A 208 -13.43 7.82 -9.92
C GLN A 208 -13.17 6.73 -10.96
N ARG A 209 -11.91 6.30 -11.02
CA ARG A 209 -11.44 5.42 -12.08
C ARG A 209 -10.25 4.60 -11.64
N ILE A 210 -10.10 3.43 -12.26
CA ILE A 210 -8.83 2.70 -12.22
C ILE A 210 -8.03 3.14 -13.44
N ARG A 211 -6.83 3.67 -13.19
CA ARG A 211 -5.87 4.04 -14.23
C ARG A 211 -4.84 2.96 -14.38
N ARG A 212 -4.33 2.80 -15.60
CA ARG A 212 -3.16 2.00 -15.90
C ARG A 212 -2.10 2.89 -16.51
N VAL A 213 -0.90 2.87 -15.94
CA VAL A 213 0.30 3.47 -16.51
C VAL A 213 1.13 2.36 -17.14
N ALA A 214 1.33 2.42 -18.45
CA ALA A 214 2.13 1.44 -19.18
C ALA A 214 3.64 1.69 -18.98
N PRO A 215 4.51 0.70 -19.22
CA PRO A 215 5.97 0.85 -19.12
C PRO A 215 6.56 1.95 -20.02
N ASP A 216 5.85 2.34 -21.09
CA ASP A 216 6.23 3.47 -21.94
C ASP A 216 5.89 4.86 -21.34
N GLY A 217 5.26 4.87 -20.17
CA GLY A 217 4.88 6.07 -19.43
C GLY A 217 3.54 6.67 -19.84
N THR A 218 2.75 6.02 -20.68
CA THR A 218 1.40 6.49 -21.04
C THR A 218 0.35 6.06 -20.03
N ILE A 219 -0.66 6.90 -19.78
CA ILE A 219 -1.78 6.59 -18.88
C ILE A 219 -3.07 6.32 -19.66
N SER A 220 -3.86 5.35 -19.19
CA SER A 220 -5.19 5.05 -19.72
C SER A 220 -6.17 4.72 -18.61
N THR A 221 -7.47 4.93 -18.85
CA THR A 221 -8.54 4.51 -17.95
C THR A 221 -8.97 3.09 -18.32
N VAL A 222 -8.90 2.16 -17.36
CA VAL A 222 -9.30 0.76 -17.56
C VAL A 222 -10.62 0.40 -16.90
N HIS A 223 -11.10 1.25 -15.99
CA HIS A 223 -12.40 1.10 -15.35
C HIS A 223 -12.93 2.43 -14.84
N LEU A 224 -14.24 2.61 -14.92
CA LEU A 224 -14.98 3.68 -14.28
C LEU A 224 -15.79 3.05 -13.15
N GLY A 225 -15.71 3.61 -11.94
CA GLY A 225 -16.37 3.04 -10.76
C GLY A 225 -16.61 4.10 -9.68
N GLU A 226 -17.18 3.69 -8.55
CA GLU A 226 -17.46 4.57 -7.41
C GLU A 226 -16.88 3.98 -6.12
N GLY A 227 -16.46 4.86 -5.23
CA GLY A 227 -15.83 4.60 -3.94
C GLY A 227 -14.42 3.98 -3.97
N LEU A 228 -13.62 4.02 -5.03
CA LEU A 228 -12.36 3.26 -5.10
C LEU A 228 -11.35 3.66 -4.00
N ALA A 229 -11.14 2.78 -3.03
CA ALA A 229 -10.29 2.97 -1.85
C ALA A 229 -8.98 2.19 -1.92
N ASP A 230 -8.98 1.04 -2.59
CA ASP A 230 -7.78 0.22 -2.79
C ASP A 230 -7.95 -0.71 -3.99
N LEU A 231 -6.85 -1.27 -4.51
CA LEU A 231 -6.87 -2.26 -5.58
C LEU A 231 -5.79 -3.33 -5.43
N ALA A 232 -6.05 -4.50 -6.01
CA ALA A 232 -5.04 -5.50 -6.34
C ALA A 232 -5.27 -5.99 -7.78
N VAL A 233 -4.21 -6.24 -8.52
CA VAL A 233 -4.27 -6.79 -9.87
C VAL A 233 -3.77 -8.24 -9.88
N ASN A 234 -4.18 -9.07 -10.82
CA ASN A 234 -3.52 -10.36 -11.03
C ASN A 234 -2.22 -10.17 -11.84
N GLY A 235 -1.34 -11.18 -11.83
CA GLY A 235 -0.05 -11.09 -12.53
C GLY A 235 -0.15 -10.77 -14.03
N THR A 236 -1.24 -11.16 -14.69
CA THR A 236 -1.47 -10.87 -16.11
C THR A 236 -2.07 -9.50 -16.39
N GLY A 237 -2.47 -8.74 -15.37
CA GLY A 237 -3.13 -7.44 -15.57
C GLY A 237 -4.60 -7.52 -16.01
N THR A 238 -5.13 -8.73 -16.20
CA THR A 238 -6.45 -9.03 -16.81
C THR A 238 -7.61 -8.93 -15.82
N THR A 239 -7.31 -8.92 -14.53
CA THR A 239 -8.30 -8.91 -13.46
C THR A 239 -7.86 -7.96 -12.37
N VAL A 240 -8.73 -7.01 -12.04
CA VAL A 240 -8.52 -6.05 -10.94
C VAL A 240 -9.60 -6.27 -9.90
N TYR A 241 -9.17 -6.42 -8.66
CA TYR A 241 -9.99 -6.41 -7.46
C TYR A 241 -9.90 -5.00 -6.90
N ALA A 242 -11.02 -4.29 -6.77
CA ALA A 242 -11.04 -2.98 -6.17
C ALA A 242 -11.97 -2.96 -4.96
N LEU A 243 -11.58 -2.26 -3.90
CA LEU A 243 -12.40 -2.07 -2.72
C LEU A 243 -13.01 -0.67 -2.76
N ALA A 244 -14.26 -0.58 -2.30
CA ALA A 244 -14.93 0.67 -2.05
C ALA A 244 -15.61 0.69 -0.67
N PRO A 245 -15.65 1.82 0.04
CA PRO A 245 -16.53 1.95 1.18
C PRO A 245 -17.97 1.82 0.69
N ALA A 246 -18.78 1.05 1.40
CA ALA A 246 -20.22 1.05 1.15
C ALA A 246 -20.75 2.43 1.50
N ASN A 247 -21.49 3.07 0.59
CA ASN A 247 -22.23 4.30 0.90
C ASN A 247 -23.06 4.12 2.18
N GLU A 248 -23.18 5.21 2.95
CA GLU A 248 -23.75 5.30 4.30
C GLU A 248 -25.01 4.46 4.53
N ALA A 249 -25.17 3.97 5.77
CA ALA A 249 -26.47 3.45 6.21
C ALA A 249 -27.54 4.55 6.26
N PRO A 250 -28.83 4.18 6.17
CA PRO A 250 -29.90 5.09 6.53
C PRO A 250 -29.66 5.69 7.93
N GLU A 251 -29.97 6.99 8.10
CA GLU A 251 -29.79 7.71 9.37
C GLU A 251 -30.35 6.92 10.57
N GLY A 252 -29.53 6.75 11.62
CA GLY A 252 -29.97 6.27 12.93
C GLY A 252 -29.39 4.95 13.44
N GLU A 253 -28.58 4.24 12.65
CA GLU A 253 -27.95 2.97 13.07
C GLU A 253 -26.41 3.12 13.13
N PRO A 254 -25.72 2.58 14.15
CA PRO A 254 -24.26 2.50 14.15
C PRO A 254 -23.82 1.52 13.05
N VAL A 255 -23.31 2.05 11.94
CA VAL A 255 -22.84 1.22 10.82
C VAL A 255 -21.46 0.66 11.13
N PRO A 256 -21.24 -0.67 11.08
CA PRO A 256 -19.91 -1.16 10.83
C PRO A 256 -19.52 -0.71 9.42
N TRP A 257 -18.35 -0.09 9.25
CA TRP A 257 -17.74 0.19 7.94
C TRP A 257 -17.80 -1.09 7.08
N ARG A 258 -18.70 -1.13 6.09
CA ARG A 258 -18.78 -2.26 5.15
C ARG A 258 -17.95 -1.90 3.93
N LEU A 259 -17.03 -2.76 3.54
CA LEU A 259 -16.34 -2.67 2.26
C LEU A 259 -17.17 -3.42 1.21
N ARG A 260 -17.35 -2.82 0.03
CA ARG A 260 -17.80 -3.49 -1.19
C ARG A 260 -16.57 -3.83 -2.03
N GLY A 261 -16.45 -5.09 -2.45
CA GLY A 261 -15.45 -5.49 -3.42
C GLY A 261 -16.05 -5.53 -4.82
N TYR A 262 -15.37 -4.91 -5.78
CA TYR A 262 -15.64 -5.06 -7.20
C TYR A 262 -14.57 -5.96 -7.82
N LEU A 263 -15.00 -6.87 -8.68
CA LEU A 263 -14.14 -7.64 -9.55
C LEU A 263 -14.48 -7.27 -10.97
N PHE A 264 -13.50 -6.80 -11.73
CA PHE A 264 -13.69 -6.55 -13.16
C PHE A 264 -12.48 -7.02 -13.96
N SER A 265 -12.75 -7.34 -15.23
CA SER A 265 -11.69 -7.64 -16.19
C SER A 265 -11.32 -6.39 -16.98
N THR A 266 -10.04 -6.24 -17.25
CA THR A 266 -9.48 -5.14 -18.06
C THR A 266 -9.49 -5.45 -19.56
N ASP A 267 -9.84 -6.68 -19.96
CA ASP A 267 -9.80 -7.15 -21.35
C ASP A 267 -11.15 -7.04 -22.09
N GLY A 268 -12.21 -6.56 -21.43
CA GLY A 268 -13.56 -6.42 -22.01
C GLY A 268 -14.52 -7.56 -21.71
#